data_AF-A0A6N9C4H0-F1
#
_entry.id   AF-A0A6N9C4H0-F1
#
_cell.length_a   1.000
_cell.length_b   1.000
_cell.length_c   1.000
_cell.angle_alpha   90.00
_cell.angle_beta   90.00
_cell.angle_gamma   90.00
#
_symmetry.space_group_name_H-M   'P 1'
#
loop_
_entity.id
_entity.type
_entity.pdbx_description
1 polymer ?
#
loop_
_entity_poly.entity_id
_entity_poly.type
_entity_poly.pdbx_seq_one_letter_code
_entity_poly.pdbx_strand_id
1 'polypeptide(L)'
;MADGGWHSMAEVARLYGKSWKWVQNQVKHHNISTEKRGNQRVLRLVDFIAQLGEPPTNGTNESDVSHNDQSETITTEAQIETALLKQENQFLRRRIEEMETDRTDWKAERSKLQGIIERQTYALPSPDQKQGALSRFLHWFTVRN
;
A
#
# COMPACT_ATOMS: atom_id res chain seq x y z
N MET A 1 31.43 -6.70 -17.34
CA MET A 1 30.76 -7.63 -18.28
C MET A 1 29.31 -7.70 -17.82
N ALA A 2 28.40 -7.12 -18.58
CA ALA A 2 26.99 -7.05 -18.24
C ALA A 2 26.31 -8.37 -18.63
N ASP A 3 26.10 -9.26 -17.67
CA ASP A 3 25.34 -10.49 -17.88
C ASP A 3 23.88 -10.11 -18.18
N GLY A 4 23.48 -10.27 -19.44
CA GLY A 4 22.23 -9.77 -20.00
C GLY A 4 20.96 -10.32 -19.33
N GLY A 5 20.50 -9.65 -18.28
CA GLY A 5 19.12 -9.70 -17.78
C GLY A 5 18.68 -11.01 -17.13
N TRP A 6 19.57 -11.98 -16.92
CA TRP A 6 19.28 -13.26 -16.28
C TRP A 6 19.57 -13.20 -14.78
N HIS A 7 18.54 -13.38 -13.97
CA HIS A 7 18.62 -13.36 -12.51
C HIS A 7 18.20 -14.69 -11.93
N SER A 8 18.87 -15.13 -10.87
CA SER A 8 18.43 -16.30 -10.13
C SER A 8 17.08 -16.04 -9.45
N MET A 9 16.26 -17.07 -9.31
CA MET A 9 14.99 -16.96 -8.56
C MET A 9 15.18 -16.45 -7.13
N ALA A 10 16.34 -16.71 -6.51
CA ALA A 10 16.65 -16.24 -5.18
C ALA A 10 16.92 -14.73 -5.14
N GLU A 11 17.62 -14.19 -6.15
CA GLU A 11 17.82 -12.75 -6.29
C GLU A 11 16.51 -12.03 -6.57
N VAL A 12 15.68 -12.59 -7.46
CA VAL A 12 14.32 -12.07 -7.72
C VAL A 12 13.49 -12.08 -6.43
N ALA A 13 13.51 -13.17 -5.65
CA ALA A 13 12.79 -13.22 -4.38
C ALA A 13 13.23 -12.10 -3.41
N ARG A 14 14.55 -11.85 -3.32
CA ARG A 14 15.11 -10.77 -2.48
C ARG A 14 14.70 -9.39 -2.96
N LEU A 15 14.78 -9.13 -4.26
CA LEU A 15 14.42 -7.83 -4.86
C LEU A 15 12.96 -7.44 -4.56
N TYR A 16 12.06 -8.42 -4.56
CA TYR A 16 10.63 -8.19 -4.30
C TYR A 16 10.22 -8.37 -2.83
N GLY A 17 11.16 -8.69 -1.94
CA GLY A 17 10.86 -9.00 -0.54
C GLY A 17 9.88 -10.18 -0.39
N LYS A 18 9.90 -11.13 -1.32
CA LYS A 18 9.02 -12.31 -1.34
C LYS A 18 9.79 -13.59 -1.07
N SER A 19 9.07 -14.66 -0.79
CA SER A 19 9.68 -15.98 -0.64
C SER A 19 10.05 -16.58 -2.00
N TRP A 20 11.07 -17.43 -2.02
CA TRP A 20 11.45 -18.18 -3.22
C TRP A 20 10.27 -19.00 -3.79
N LYS A 21 9.44 -19.56 -2.89
CA LYS A 21 8.23 -20.32 -3.27
C LYS A 21 7.20 -19.45 -3.99
N TRP A 22 7.07 -18.18 -3.61
CA TRP A 22 6.20 -17.24 -4.30
C TRP A 22 6.69 -17.00 -5.73
N VAL A 23 7.99 -16.75 -5.93
CA VAL A 23 8.60 -16.58 -7.25
C VAL A 23 8.40 -17.83 -8.11
N GLN A 24 8.61 -19.01 -7.53
CA GLN A 24 8.39 -20.28 -8.23
C GLN A 24 6.93 -20.45 -8.68
N ASN A 25 5.96 -20.05 -7.85
CA ASN A 25 4.55 -20.10 -8.21
C ASN A 25 4.25 -19.15 -9.38
N GLN A 26 4.76 -17.91 -9.35
CA GLN A 26 4.57 -16.95 -10.44
C GLN A 26 5.15 -17.48 -11.75
N VAL A 27 6.36 -18.05 -11.71
CA VAL A 27 6.98 -18.67 -12.89
C VAL A 27 6.12 -19.79 -13.48
N LYS A 28 5.49 -20.62 -12.64
CA LYS A 28 4.61 -21.69 -13.10
C LYS A 28 3.28 -21.17 -13.64
N HIS A 29 2.67 -20.21 -12.95
CA HIS A 29 1.34 -19.68 -13.30
C HIS A 29 1.35 -18.83 -14.57
N HIS A 30 2.47 -18.20 -14.88
CA HIS A 30 2.63 -17.34 -16.05
C HIS A 30 3.49 -17.97 -17.15
N ASN A 31 3.81 -19.26 -17.03
CA ASN A 31 4.67 -20.01 -17.94
C ASN A 31 5.97 -19.25 -18.31
N ILE A 32 6.61 -18.63 -17.32
CA ILE A 32 7.79 -17.79 -17.53
C ILE A 32 8.98 -18.68 -17.88
N SER A 33 9.66 -18.34 -18.98
CA SER A 33 10.86 -19.04 -19.42
C SER A 33 11.96 -18.99 -18.37
N THR A 34 12.52 -20.16 -18.06
CA THR A 34 13.65 -20.27 -17.12
C THR A 34 14.76 -21.11 -17.72
N GLU A 35 15.99 -20.75 -17.43
CA GLU A 35 17.19 -21.47 -17.83
C GLU A 35 17.88 -22.05 -16.59
N LYS A 36 18.47 -23.25 -16.72
CA LYS A 36 19.31 -23.81 -15.67
C LYS A 36 20.76 -23.41 -15.95
N ARG A 37 21.35 -22.58 -15.08
CA ARG A 37 22.78 -22.23 -15.11
C ARG A 37 23.47 -22.80 -13.89
N GLY A 38 24.26 -23.85 -14.09
CA GLY A 38 24.84 -24.64 -13.01
C GLY A 38 23.77 -25.25 -12.10
N ASN A 39 23.85 -24.95 -10.79
CA ASN A 39 22.87 -25.41 -9.79
C ASN A 39 21.70 -24.44 -9.56
N GLN A 40 21.64 -23.33 -10.31
CA GLN A 40 20.62 -22.32 -10.13
C GLN A 40 19.67 -22.26 -11.31
N ARG A 41 18.40 -21.97 -11.03
CA ARG A 41 17.40 -21.64 -12.04
C ARG A 41 17.35 -20.13 -12.16
N VAL A 42 17.65 -19.64 -13.35
CA VAL A 42 17.65 -18.22 -13.69
C VAL A 42 16.46 -17.92 -14.60
N LEU A 43 15.98 -16.69 -14.53
CA LEU A 43 14.88 -16.18 -15.33
C LEU A 43 15.22 -14.77 -15.79
N ARG A 44 14.61 -14.34 -16.90
CA ARG A 44 14.74 -12.96 -17.32
C ARG A 44 13.82 -12.10 -16.47
N LEU A 45 14.41 -11.12 -15.78
CA LEU A 45 13.64 -10.29 -14.86
C LEU A 45 12.54 -9.48 -15.59
N VAL A 46 12.81 -9.07 -16.83
CA VAL A 46 11.84 -8.35 -17.68
C VAL A 46 10.59 -9.20 -17.94
N ASP A 47 10.78 -10.45 -18.37
CA ASP A 47 9.68 -11.38 -18.66
C ASP A 47 8.88 -11.68 -17.38
N PHE A 48 9.56 -11.78 -16.24
CA PHE A 48 8.93 -11.99 -14.95
C PHE A 48 8.07 -10.78 -14.52
N ILE A 49 8.57 -9.56 -14.71
CA ILE A 49 7.84 -8.34 -14.36
C ILE A 49 6.63 -8.12 -15.25
N ALA A 50 6.78 -8.32 -16.57
CA ALA A 50 5.70 -8.16 -17.53
C ALA A 50 4.48 -9.01 -17.17
N GLN A 51 4.72 -10.18 -16.58
CA GLN A 51 3.67 -11.14 -16.22
C GLN A 51 3.02 -10.88 -14.85
N LEU A 52 3.66 -10.13 -13.94
CA LEU A 52 3.09 -9.87 -12.60
C LEU A 52 1.84 -8.98 -12.61
N GLY A 53 1.58 -8.27 -13.72
CA GLY A 53 0.39 -7.45 -13.92
C GLY A 53 -0.73 -8.13 -14.73
N GLU A 54 -0.44 -9.28 -15.33
CA GLU A 54 -1.37 -10.01 -16.19
C GLU A 54 -2.11 -11.09 -15.37
N PRO A 55 -3.36 -11.44 -15.71
CA PRO A 55 -4.01 -12.62 -15.14
C PRO A 55 -3.24 -13.90 -15.50
N PRO A 56 -3.22 -14.93 -14.64
CA PRO A 56 -2.45 -16.15 -14.88
C PRO A 56 -2.86 -16.82 -16.21
N THR A 57 -1.85 -17.14 -17.03
CA THR A 57 -2.03 -17.80 -18.31
C THR A 57 -2.34 -19.28 -18.07
N ASN A 58 -3.61 -19.59 -17.87
CA ASN A 58 -4.09 -20.97 -17.85
C ASN A 58 -3.94 -21.58 -19.25
N GLY A 59 -2.76 -22.17 -19.50
CA GLY A 59 -2.50 -23.25 -20.44
C GLY A 59 -3.14 -23.16 -21.82
N THR A 60 -2.48 -22.46 -22.75
CA THR A 60 -2.53 -22.83 -24.17
C THR A 60 -1.09 -22.86 -24.69
N ASN A 61 -0.61 -24.08 -24.96
CA ASN A 61 0.62 -24.31 -25.69
C ASN A 61 0.42 -23.85 -27.13
N GLU A 62 0.97 -22.72 -27.53
CA GLU A 62 1.19 -22.43 -28.94
C GLU A 62 2.64 -22.02 -29.15
N SER A 63 3.34 -22.97 -29.77
CA SER A 63 4.66 -22.85 -30.36
C SER A 63 4.65 -21.81 -31.47
N ASP A 64 5.83 -21.22 -31.68
CA ASP A 64 6.34 -20.80 -32.99
C ASP A 64 5.84 -19.45 -33.54
N VAL A 65 6.53 -18.35 -33.18
CA VAL A 65 6.70 -17.21 -34.10
C VAL A 65 8.08 -16.58 -33.92
N SER A 66 8.92 -16.84 -34.92
CA SER A 66 10.09 -16.04 -35.28
C SER A 66 9.68 -14.60 -35.59
N HIS A 67 10.24 -13.60 -34.89
CA HIS A 67 10.29 -12.23 -35.40
C HIS A 67 11.70 -11.65 -35.38
N ASN A 68 12.15 -11.44 -36.61
CA ASN A 68 13.31 -10.69 -37.06
C ASN A 68 13.12 -9.18 -36.83
N ASP A 69 14.24 -8.50 -36.61
CA ASP A 69 14.48 -7.05 -36.47
C ASP A 69 13.37 -6.06 -36.86
N GLN A 70 13.13 -5.05 -35.99
CA GLN A 70 13.25 -3.63 -36.38
C GLN A 70 13.24 -2.66 -35.18
N SER A 71 14.26 -1.81 -35.16
CA SER A 71 14.47 -0.55 -34.45
C SER A 71 13.31 0.03 -33.61
N GLU A 72 13.54 0.07 -32.30
CA GLU A 72 13.37 1.28 -31.48
C GLU A 72 14.27 1.12 -30.23
N THR A 73 15.51 1.58 -30.33
CA THR A 73 16.43 1.70 -29.18
C THR A 73 15.98 2.85 -28.28
N ILE A 74 14.82 2.71 -27.66
CA ILE A 74 14.58 3.32 -26.35
C ILE A 74 15.30 2.38 -25.39
N THR A 75 16.39 2.84 -24.80
CA THR A 75 17.23 2.03 -23.91
C THR A 75 16.35 1.27 -22.93
N THR A 76 16.54 -0.04 -22.86
CA THR A 76 15.81 -0.96 -21.96
C THR A 76 15.78 -0.44 -20.52
N GLU A 77 16.82 0.30 -20.12
CA GLU A 77 16.92 1.02 -18.85
C GLU A 77 15.82 2.08 -18.65
N ALA A 78 15.53 2.91 -19.66
CA ALA A 78 14.48 3.93 -19.60
C ALA A 78 13.07 3.32 -19.54
N GLN A 79 12.87 2.16 -20.19
CA GLN A 79 11.61 1.42 -20.08
C GLN A 79 11.43 0.79 -18.69
N ILE A 80 12.50 0.27 -18.08
CA ILE A 80 12.49 -0.24 -16.71
C ILE A 80 12.22 0.88 -15.70
N GLU A 81 12.91 2.02 -15.85
CA GLU A 81 12.72 3.18 -14.98
C GLU A 81 11.29 3.72 -15.06
N THR A 82 10.74 3.86 -16.26
CA THR A 82 9.36 4.31 -16.43
C THR A 82 8.33 3.32 -15.88
N ALA A 83 8.58 2.01 -15.98
CA ALA A 83 7.72 1.00 -15.38
C ALA A 83 7.75 1.04 -13.84
N LEU A 84 8.93 1.16 -13.24
CA LEU A 84 9.10 1.31 -11.80
C LEU A 84 8.43 2.59 -11.29
N LEU A 85 8.64 3.72 -11.96
CA LEU A 85 8.02 5.00 -11.62
C LEU A 85 6.49 4.96 -11.74
N LYS A 86 5.95 4.23 -12.72
CA LYS A 86 4.50 4.01 -12.87
C LYS A 86 3.95 3.16 -11.73
N GLN A 87 4.65 2.10 -11.34
CA GLN A 87 4.25 1.23 -10.23
C GLN A 87 4.30 1.97 -8.90
N GLU A 88 5.37 2.73 -8.64
CA GLU A 88 5.51 3.56 -7.45
C GLU A 88 4.41 4.64 -7.41
N ASN A 89 4.12 5.29 -8.54
CA ASN A 89 2.98 6.21 -8.63
C ASN A 89 1.65 5.54 -8.29
N GLN A 90 1.40 4.31 -8.75
CA GLN A 90 0.18 3.59 -8.42
C GLN A 90 0.11 3.24 -6.93
N PHE A 91 1.22 2.83 -6.34
CA PHE A 91 1.31 2.55 -4.91
C PHE A 91 1.04 3.80 -4.08
N LEU A 92 1.71 4.91 -4.41
CA LEU A 92 1.55 6.18 -3.72
C LEU A 92 0.12 6.72 -3.86
N ARG A 93 -0.51 6.58 -5.04
CA ARG A 93 -1.92 6.96 -5.24
C ARG A 93 -2.87 6.20 -4.33
N ARG A 94 -2.74 4.87 -4.24
CA ARG A 94 -3.56 4.08 -3.29
C ARG A 94 -3.32 4.50 -1.85
N ARG A 95 -2.06 4.78 -1.49
CA ARG A 95 -1.73 5.20 -0.13
C ARG A 95 -2.29 6.59 0.20
N ILE A 96 -2.30 7.51 -0.75
CA ILE A 96 -2.94 8.82 -0.61
C ILE A 96 -4.45 8.66 -0.42
N GLU A 97 -5.09 7.83 -1.24
CA GLU A 97 -6.53 7.56 -1.14
C GLU A 97 -6.90 6.98 0.24
N GLU A 98 -6.14 5.99 0.72
CA GLU A 98 -6.30 5.42 2.07
C GLU A 98 -6.14 6.50 3.16
N MET A 99 -5.10 7.33 3.09
CA MET A 99 -4.90 8.42 4.05
C MET A 99 -6.00 9.48 3.97
N GLU A 100 -6.57 9.73 2.80
CA GLU A 100 -7.70 10.65 2.63
C GLU A 100 -8.96 10.09 3.27
N THR A 101 -9.22 8.79 3.12
CA THR A 101 -10.34 8.10 3.80
C THR A 101 -10.18 8.14 5.33
N ASP A 102 -8.98 7.82 5.84
CA ASP A 102 -8.67 7.94 7.26
C ASP A 102 -8.89 9.37 7.75
N ARG A 103 -8.44 10.36 6.97
CA ARG A 103 -8.59 11.78 7.33
C ARG A 103 -10.06 12.17 7.41
N THR A 104 -10.93 11.67 6.52
CA THR A 104 -12.36 11.95 6.59
C THR A 104 -13.01 11.30 7.82
N ASP A 105 -12.62 10.08 8.16
CA ASP A 105 -13.12 9.37 9.34
C ASP A 105 -12.71 10.07 10.63
N TRP A 106 -11.44 10.46 10.74
CA TRP A 106 -10.93 11.24 11.88
C TRP A 106 -11.61 12.60 12.01
N LYS A 107 -11.94 13.28 10.90
CA LYS A 107 -12.71 14.52 10.93
C LYS A 107 -14.13 14.27 11.46
N ALA A 108 -14.79 13.21 11.01
CA ALA A 108 -16.13 12.86 11.47
C ALA A 108 -16.16 12.54 12.97
N GLU A 109 -15.23 11.71 13.46
CA GLU A 109 -15.12 11.38 14.89
C GLU A 109 -14.79 12.63 15.72
N ARG A 110 -13.89 13.49 15.23
CA ARG A 110 -13.59 14.76 15.90
C ARG A 110 -14.84 15.65 16.01
N SER A 111 -15.62 15.81 14.94
CA SER A 111 -16.86 16.60 14.97
C SER A 111 -17.87 16.03 15.96
N LYS A 112 -17.99 14.69 16.02
CA LYS A 112 -18.86 14.00 16.98
C LYS A 112 -18.41 14.24 18.42
N LEU A 113 -17.12 14.08 18.72
CA LEU A 113 -16.56 14.35 20.04
C LEU A 113 -16.73 15.81 20.44
N GLN A 114 -16.51 16.73 19.51
CA GLN A 114 -16.73 18.15 19.76
C GLN A 114 -18.19 18.44 20.14
N GLY A 115 -19.16 17.87 19.42
CA GLY A 115 -20.58 18.01 19.78
C GLY A 115 -20.97 17.34 21.11
N ILE A 116 -20.22 16.36 21.60
CA ILE A 116 -20.38 15.80 22.94
C ILE A 116 -19.84 16.78 23.98
N ILE A 117 -18.64 17.32 23.77
CA ILE A 117 -18.00 18.30 24.67
C ILE A 117 -18.86 19.56 24.79
N GLU A 118 -19.39 20.08 23.67
CA GLU A 118 -20.28 21.25 23.68
C GLU A 118 -21.51 20.97 24.53
N ARG A 119 -22.21 19.84 24.32
CA ARG A 119 -23.37 19.44 25.13
C ARG A 119 -23.04 19.30 26.61
N GLN A 120 -21.90 18.72 26.96
CA GLN A 120 -21.45 18.62 28.34
C GLN A 120 -21.13 20.00 28.93
N THR A 121 -20.52 20.89 28.14
CA THR A 121 -20.19 22.26 28.57
C THR A 121 -21.45 23.07 28.86
N TYR A 122 -22.49 22.95 28.04
CA TYR A 122 -23.79 23.58 28.29
C TYR A 122 -24.57 22.96 29.47
N ALA A 123 -24.34 21.68 29.77
CA ALA A 123 -24.94 21.00 30.91
C ALA A 123 -24.25 21.34 32.25
N LEU A 124 -23.03 21.90 32.22
CA LEU A 124 -22.33 22.32 33.42
C LEU A 124 -22.90 23.64 33.93
N PRO A 125 -23.23 23.75 35.23
CA PRO A 125 -23.72 24.99 35.78
C PRO A 125 -22.64 26.07 35.70
N SER A 126 -23.06 27.29 35.36
CA SER A 126 -22.14 28.41 35.24
C SER A 126 -21.42 28.69 36.57
N PRO A 127 -20.24 29.33 36.57
CA PRO A 127 -19.55 29.71 37.79
C PRO A 127 -20.45 30.49 38.77
N ASP A 128 -21.30 31.37 38.25
CA ASP A 128 -22.26 32.15 39.04
C ASP A 128 -23.36 31.29 39.66
N GLN A 129 -23.85 30.28 38.92
CA GLN A 129 -24.81 29.30 39.45
C GLN A 129 -24.17 28.45 40.57
N LYS A 130 -22.89 28.09 40.43
CA LYS A 130 -22.13 27.37 41.47
C LYS A 130 -21.93 28.22 42.72
N GLN A 131 -21.55 29.49 42.58
CA GLN A 131 -21.40 30.41 43.71
C GLN A 131 -22.73 30.69 44.41
N GLY A 132 -23.82 30.88 43.65
CA GLY A 132 -25.16 31.04 44.21
C GLY A 132 -25.65 29.79 44.95
N ALA A 133 -25.35 28.58 44.45
CA ALA A 133 -25.66 27.33 45.12
C ALA A 133 -24.85 27.15 46.43
N LEU A 134 -23.55 27.48 46.40
CA LEU A 134 -22.68 27.47 47.58
C LEU A 134 -23.12 28.49 48.64
N SER A 135 -23.43 29.72 48.26
CA SER A 135 -23.94 30.74 49.19
C SER A 135 -25.27 30.33 49.82
N ARG A 136 -26.20 29.76 49.04
CA ARG A 136 -27.47 29.23 49.58
C ARG A 136 -27.25 28.06 50.54
N PHE A 137 -26.32 27.17 50.21
CA PHE A 137 -25.96 26.04 51.07
C PHE A 137 -25.32 26.52 52.39
N LEU A 138 -24.36 27.44 52.32
CA LEU A 138 -23.71 28.02 53.50
C LEU A 138 -24.71 28.76 54.38
N HIS A 139 -25.61 29.56 53.81
CA HIS A 139 -26.65 30.25 54.55
C HIS A 139 -27.60 29.28 55.25
N TRP A 140 -28.05 28.22 54.57
CA TRP A 140 -28.86 27.17 55.19
C TRP A 140 -28.11 26.49 56.35
N PHE A 141 -26.83 26.19 56.17
CA PHE A 141 -26.01 25.53 57.19
C PHE A 141 -25.81 26.39 58.44
N THR A 142 -25.67 27.71 58.29
CA THR A 142 -25.51 28.66 59.40
C THR A 142 -26.83 29.05 60.07
N VAL A 143 -27.97 28.89 59.39
CA VAL A 143 -29.30 29.19 59.98
C VAL A 143 -29.86 27.98 60.76
N ARG A 144 -29.36 26.77 60.48
CA ARG A 144 -29.84 25.53 61.11
C ARG A 144 -28.98 25.00 62.26
N ASN A 145 -27.78 25.56 62.46
CA ASN A 145 -26.93 25.35 63.64
C ASN A 145 -26.92 26.60 64.50
#